data_AF-A0A2D6Q502-F1
#
_entry.id   AF-A0A2D6Q502-F1
#
_cell.length_a   1.000
_cell.length_b   1.000
_cell.length_c   1.000
_cell.angle_alpha   90.00
_cell.angle_beta   90.00
_cell.angle_gamma   90.00
#
_symmetry.space_group_name_H-M   'P 1'
#
loop_
_entity.id
_entity.type
_entity.pdbx_description
1 polymer ?
#
loop_
_entity_poly.entity_id
_entity_poly.type
_entity_poly.pdbx_seq_one_letter_code
_entity_poly.pdbx_strand_id
1 'polypeptide(L)' 'MEASDSNSNSFLAKAKRFWKQTVRVLRITKKPGKEEYLTVVKVTGLGMAVIGLVGFLIFMIKQVLF' A
#
# COMPACT_ATOMS: atom_id res chain seq x y z
N MET A 1 -16.57 -28.69 -35.03
CA MET A 1 -17.07 -28.70 -33.64
C MET A 1 -15.84 -28.90 -32.78
N GLU A 2 -15.21 -27.88 -32.21
CA GLU A 2 -15.73 -26.88 -31.27
C GLU A 2 -15.20 -25.48 -31.64
N ALA A 3 -16.10 -24.59 -32.04
CA ALA A 3 -15.84 -23.16 -32.14
C ALA A 3 -16.54 -22.50 -30.95
N SER A 4 -15.88 -22.41 -29.79
CA SER A 4 -16.39 -21.60 -28.67
C SER A 4 -15.36 -21.42 -27.54
N ASP A 5 -14.28 -20.65 -27.79
CA ASP A 5 -13.52 -20.02 -26.69
C ASP A 5 -12.75 -18.76 -27.16
N SER A 6 -13.28 -18.15 -28.22
CA SER A 6 -12.93 -16.80 -28.65
C SER A 6 -13.62 -15.82 -27.70
N ASN A 7 -12.81 -14.98 -27.04
CA ASN A 7 -13.17 -13.66 -26.45
C ASN A 7 -13.16 -13.49 -24.91
N SER A 8 -12.85 -14.51 -24.08
CA SER A 8 -12.57 -14.30 -22.64
C SER A 8 -11.13 -14.63 -22.23
N ASN A 9 -10.34 -15.19 -23.15
CA ASN A 9 -9.01 -15.71 -22.85
C ASN A 9 -7.86 -14.70 -23.11
N SER A 10 -8.12 -13.55 -23.76
CA SER A 10 -7.08 -12.54 -24.05
C SER A 10 -6.70 -11.71 -22.82
N PHE A 11 -7.69 -11.30 -22.02
CA PHE A 11 -7.48 -10.54 -20.78
C PHE A 11 -7.02 -11.43 -19.63
N LEU A 12 -7.61 -12.63 -19.46
CA LEU A 12 -7.19 -13.59 -18.43
C LEU A 12 -5.77 -14.11 -18.67
N ALA A 13 -5.39 -14.41 -19.92
CA ALA A 13 -4.02 -14.82 -20.24
C ALA A 13 -3.02 -13.68 -20.02
N LYS A 14 -3.38 -12.42 -20.32
CA LYS A 14 -2.59 -11.24 -20.00
C LYS A 14 -2.44 -11.08 -18.49
N ALA A 15 -3.54 -11.06 -17.74
CA ALA A 15 -3.56 -10.93 -16.27
C ALA A 15 -2.73 -12.03 -15.59
N LYS A 16 -2.83 -13.29 -16.05
CA LYS A 16 -2.04 -14.41 -15.52
C LYS A 16 -0.54 -14.25 -15.78
N ARG A 17 -0.14 -13.69 -16.94
CA ARG A 17 1.25 -13.34 -17.23
C ARG A 17 1.74 -12.17 -16.37
N PHE A 18 0.93 -11.13 -16.19
CA PHE A 18 1.25 -9.99 -15.32
C PHE A 18 1.41 -10.44 -13.87
N TRP A 19 0.49 -11.25 -13.34
CA TRP A 19 0.58 -11.79 -11.98
C TRP A 19 1.87 -12.59 -11.77
N LYS A 20 2.25 -13.43 -12.76
CA LYS A 20 3.49 -14.21 -12.72
C LYS A 20 4.74 -13.34 -12.73
N GLN A 21 4.71 -12.20 -13.44
CA GLN A 21 5.79 -11.20 -13.45
C GLN A 21 5.87 -10.44 -12.11
N THR A 22 4.73 -9.97 -11.58
CA THR A 22 4.66 -9.25 -10.30
C THR A 22 5.15 -10.11 -9.13
N VAL A 23 4.81 -11.41 -9.12
CA VAL A 23 5.31 -12.34 -8.10
C VAL A 23 6.83 -12.49 -8.14
N ARG A 24 7.46 -12.45 -9.32
CA ARG A 24 8.94 -12.45 -9.41
C ARG A 24 9.55 -11.20 -8.81
N VAL A 25 8.95 -10.03 -9.07
CA VAL A 25 9.41 -8.75 -8.52
C VAL A 25 9.25 -8.71 -7.00
N LEU A 26 8.10 -9.13 -6.48
CA LEU A 26 7.84 -9.25 -5.03
C LEU A 26 8.80 -10.23 -4.33
N ARG A 27 9.35 -11.20 -5.06
CA ARG A 27 10.36 -12.13 -4.53
C ARG A 27 11.77 -11.54 -4.53
N ILE A 28 12.03 -10.54 -5.37
CA ILE A 28 13.31 -9.80 -5.46
C ILE A 28 13.37 -8.67 -4.44
N THR A 29 12.22 -8.12 -4.05
CA THR A 29 12.17 -7.13 -2.96
C THR A 29 12.56 -7.79 -1.63
N LYS A 30 13.56 -7.22 -0.96
CA LYS A 30 13.95 -7.62 0.39
C LYS A 30 12.76 -7.43 1.34
N LYS A 31 12.27 -8.52 1.94
CA LYS A 31 11.32 -8.45 3.05
C LYS A 31 12.02 -7.72 4.20
N PRO A 32 11.50 -6.58 4.68
CA PRO A 32 12.16 -5.82 5.74
C PRO A 32 12.31 -6.70 6.98
N GLY A 33 13.46 -6.61 7.63
CA GLY A 33 13.70 -7.28 8.90
C GLY A 33 12.74 -6.77 9.98
N LYS A 34 12.49 -7.57 11.03
CA LYS A 34 11.64 -7.14 12.15
C LYS A 34 12.18 -5.88 12.81
N GLU A 35 13.51 -5.74 12.91
CA GLU A 35 14.16 -4.58 13.54
C GLU A 35 14.05 -3.31 12.70
N GLU A 36 14.27 -3.40 11.39
CA GLU A 36 14.10 -2.28 10.45
C GLU A 36 12.66 -1.80 10.44
N TYR A 37 11.70 -2.73 10.41
CA TYR A 37 10.28 -2.41 10.45
C TYR A 37 9.91 -1.66 11.75
N LEU A 38 10.35 -2.15 12.91
CA LEU A 38 10.07 -1.50 14.19
C LEU A 38 10.70 -0.11 14.27
N THR A 39 11.90 0.07 13.70
CA THR A 39 12.57 1.37 13.68
C THR A 39 11.80 2.37 12.83
N VAL A 40 11.41 1.96 11.61
CA VAL A 40 10.60 2.79 10.71
C VAL A 40 9.26 3.15 11.37
N VAL A 41 8.55 2.18 11.94
CA VAL A 41 7.25 2.42 12.60
C VAL A 41 7.36 3.37 13.79
N LYS A 42 8.43 3.27 14.60
CA LYS A 42 8.65 4.21 15.72
C LYS A 42 8.86 5.64 15.21
N VAL A 43 9.67 5.82 14.18
CA VAL A 43 9.98 7.15 13.62
C VAL A 43 8.75 7.74 12.92
N THR A 44 8.05 6.96 12.09
CA THR A 44 6.85 7.42 11.39
C THR A 44 5.68 7.65 12.35
N GLY A 45 5.53 6.81 13.37
CA GLY A 45 4.53 6.97 14.42
C GLY A 45 4.75 8.25 15.23
N LEU A 46 6.01 8.56 15.56
CA LEU A 46 6.33 9.82 16.25
C LEU A 46 6.01 11.04 15.37
N GLY A 47 6.36 10.99 14.07
CA GLY A 47 6.02 12.05 13.12
C GLY A 47 4.50 12.26 12.96
N MET A 48 3.74 11.17 12.82
CA MET A 48 2.28 11.23 12.75
C MET A 48 1.66 11.80 14.03
N ALA A 49 2.17 11.43 15.21
CA ALA A 49 1.68 11.95 16.47
C ALA A 49 1.90 13.47 16.58
N VAL A 50 3.07 13.97 16.19
CA VAL A 50 3.38 15.41 16.21
C VAL A 50 2.48 16.17 15.23
N ILE A 51 2.38 15.70 13.98
CA ILE A 51 1.54 16.35 12.96
C ILE A 51 0.07 16.33 13.38
N GLY A 52 -0.39 15.19 13.91
CA GLY A 52 -1.75 15.02 14.44
C GLY A 52 -2.05 15.96 15.60
N LEU A 53 -1.13 16.12 16.55
CA LEU A 53 -1.24 17.08 17.65
C LEU A 53 -1.31 18.53 17.16
N VAL A 54 -0.45 18.91 16.21
CA VAL A 54 -0.46 20.26 15.66
C VAL A 54 -1.79 20.55 14.93
N GLY A 55 -2.26 19.62 14.09
CA GLY A 55 -3.56 19.75 13.43
C GLY A 55 -4.72 19.77 14.43
N PHE A 56 -4.66 18.92 15.46
CA PHE A 56 -5.65 18.88 16.53
C PHE A 56 -5.72 20.19 17.31
N LEU A 57 -4.58 20.80 17.66
CA LEU A 57 -4.54 22.07 18.37
C LEU A 57 -5.15 23.21 17.53
N ILE A 58 -4.86 23.26 16.23
CA ILE A 58 -5.44 24.26 15.33
C ILE A 58 -6.96 24.09 15.24
N PHE A 59 -7.42 22.84 15.10
CA PHE A 59 -8.85 22.53 15.04
C PHE A 59 -9.56 22.85 16.37
N MET A 60 -8.93 22.53 17.50
CA MET A 60 -9.47 22.78 18.83
C MET A 60 -9.61 24.28 19.10
N ILE A 61 -8.61 25.09 18.74
CA ILE A 61 -8.68 26.56 18.86
C ILE A 61 -9.79 27.10 17.96
N LYS A 62 -9.92 26.60 16.73
CA LYS A 62 -11.00 26.97 15.82
C LYS A 62 -12.38 26.64 16.39
N GLN A 63 -12.54 25.47 17.02
CA GLN A 63 -13.81 25.01 17.59
C GLN A 63 -14.21 25.73 18.89
N VAL A 64 -13.24 26.20 19.68
CA VAL A 64 -13.53 26.93 20.93
C VAL A 64 -13.79 28.42 20.67
N LEU A 65 -13.15 28.99 19.65
CA LEU A 65 -13.21 30.43 19.36
C LEU A 65 -14.30 30.80 18.34
N PHE A 66 -14.91 29.81 17.65
CA PHE A 66 -16.01 29.98 16.69
C PHE A 66 -17.21 29.13 17.11
#